data_AF-A0A3S3P2Z9-F1
#
_entry.id   AF-A0A3S3P2Z9-F1
#
_cell.length_a   1.000
_cell.length_b   1.000
_cell.length_c   1.000
_cell.angle_alpha   90.00
_cell.angle_beta   90.00
_cell.angle_gamma   90.00
#
_symmetry.space_group_name_H-M   'P 1'
#
loop_
_entity.id
_entity.type
_entity.pdbx_description
1 polymer ?
#
loop_
_entity_poly.entity_id
_entity_poly.type
_entity_poly.pdbx_seq_one_letter_code
_entity_poly.pdbx_strand_id
1 'polypeptide(L)'
;KENPFQRKATNSSQTVETVNSSNIEILGLTKTIRIRLGLLKGVKKIAFGKPLSAFLGIPYGQPPLNDLRFKHSLPAKRWSGILEARSFGPSCVQSIIRDRKGQECRKLAKLVGCYNETEINFEYLDNSANSTDQDYTSFESDIDVMNCLKRVDTKKIIEAEKEIVLDENRFMAFLPRIIENDSIAVKNPNDAYKNQSNIGEEIKEVLLGVVEDEGGMFLNSIMPLVFGDTVPQNMTVDDAKMYIKKALTWVPDPGPDLVIRLLFDENQPQEKLLKQIINVIGGVTLSCPVVLFGEQFGAFEPERKAYFYNFDYKPSNFTTWPPWFGIGHTSDLFYLFGKPFRNDQKYTEDDIKVAKDVIKIWTTFAKTGKPVLPHNVAGKKWPLYGETHPNYIPINPIKASIKSGPPKNGLCDKLRVSTIL
;
A
#
# COMPACT_ATOMS: atom_id res chain seq x y z
N LYS A 1 -15.04 41.45 8.04
CA LYS A 1 -13.86 40.59 7.76
C LYS A 1 -14.26 39.18 8.16
N GLU A 2 -14.56 38.31 7.20
CA GLU A 2 -15.19 37.01 7.46
C GLU A 2 -14.17 35.88 7.62
N ASN A 3 -14.64 34.74 8.12
CA ASN A 3 -13.82 33.56 8.42
C ASN A 3 -13.71 32.66 7.17
N PRO A 4 -12.50 32.40 6.62
CA PRO A 4 -12.33 31.73 5.32
C PRO A 4 -12.71 30.23 5.31
N PHE A 5 -13.08 29.64 6.45
CA PHE A 5 -13.42 28.21 6.56
C PHE A 5 -14.86 27.85 6.14
N GLN A 6 -15.70 28.80 5.72
CA GLN A 6 -17.02 28.52 5.13
C GLN A 6 -17.02 28.65 3.60
N ARG A 7 -16.53 27.63 2.89
CA ARG A 7 -16.92 27.42 1.48
C ARG A 7 -18.23 26.63 1.43
N LYS A 8 -19.26 27.21 0.79
CA LYS A 8 -20.51 26.51 0.49
C LYS A 8 -20.24 25.30 -0.39
N ALA A 9 -20.88 24.17 -0.11
CA ALA A 9 -20.88 23.03 -1.02
C ALA A 9 -21.64 23.39 -2.31
N THR A 10 -20.95 23.35 -3.45
CA THR A 10 -21.56 23.48 -4.77
C THR A 10 -21.99 22.11 -5.27
N ASN A 11 -23.28 21.90 -5.52
CA ASN A 11 -23.79 20.65 -6.06
C ASN A 11 -23.28 20.42 -7.49
N SER A 12 -22.35 19.49 -7.66
CA SER A 12 -22.04 18.86 -8.95
C SER A 12 -22.66 17.47 -8.97
N SER A 13 -23.82 17.32 -9.61
CA SER A 13 -24.58 16.07 -9.63
C SER A 13 -23.91 14.99 -10.47
N GLN A 14 -23.18 14.08 -9.82
CA GLN A 14 -22.83 12.78 -10.39
C GLN A 14 -23.13 11.67 -9.37
N THR A 15 -23.66 10.57 -9.87
CA THR A 15 -24.21 9.47 -9.05
C THR A 15 -23.09 8.60 -8.49
N VAL A 16 -22.56 8.99 -7.34
CA VAL A 16 -21.92 8.04 -6.41
C VAL A 16 -23.00 7.07 -5.96
N GLU A 17 -22.80 5.76 -6.17
CA GLU A 17 -23.69 4.76 -5.60
C GLU A 17 -23.72 4.90 -4.07
N THR A 18 -24.90 5.19 -3.53
CA THR A 18 -25.10 5.27 -2.09
C THR A 18 -25.01 3.87 -1.48
N VAL A 19 -23.79 3.44 -1.15
CA VAL A 19 -23.53 2.26 -0.32
C VAL A 19 -24.27 2.43 1.00
N ASN A 20 -25.45 1.84 1.08
CA ASN A 20 -26.44 2.14 2.12
C ASN A 20 -25.87 1.74 3.49
N SER A 21 -25.53 2.73 4.31
CA SER A 21 -24.62 2.59 5.46
C SER A 21 -25.29 1.95 6.66
N SER A 22 -25.50 0.64 6.54
CA SER A 22 -26.17 -0.21 7.52
C SER A 22 -25.58 0.00 8.93
N ASN A 23 -26.44 0.33 9.89
CA ASN A 23 -26.19 0.25 11.33
C ASN A 23 -25.11 1.19 11.92
N ILE A 24 -25.03 2.45 11.45
CA ILE A 24 -24.31 3.54 12.16
C ILE A 24 -25.26 4.70 12.47
N GLU A 25 -26.09 4.53 13.51
CA GLU A 25 -26.93 5.58 14.06
C GLU A 25 -26.11 6.57 14.92
N ILE A 26 -26.46 7.86 14.89
CA ILE A 26 -25.81 8.91 15.69
C ILE A 26 -26.64 9.20 16.95
N LEU A 27 -26.20 8.66 18.09
CA LEU A 27 -26.84 8.84 19.42
C LEU A 27 -26.53 10.21 20.07
N GLY A 28 -26.42 11.26 19.27
CA GLY A 28 -26.02 12.60 19.70
C GLY A 28 -24.52 12.77 19.97
N LEU A 29 -24.17 13.63 20.93
CA LEU A 29 -22.80 14.13 21.14
C LEU A 29 -22.12 13.50 22.37
N THR A 30 -20.78 13.49 22.37
CA THR A 30 -19.99 13.13 23.55
C THR A 30 -20.01 14.24 24.60
N LYS A 31 -19.56 13.92 25.83
CA LYS A 31 -19.03 14.97 26.73
C LYS A 31 -17.81 15.62 26.06
N THR A 32 -17.56 16.89 26.37
CA THR A 32 -16.32 17.57 25.95
C THR A 32 -15.13 16.94 26.67
N ILE A 33 -14.05 16.63 25.94
CA ILE A 33 -12.79 16.10 26.49
C ILE A 33 -11.66 17.10 26.26
N ARG A 34 -10.60 17.04 27.08
CA ARG A 34 -9.40 17.87 26.95
C ARG A 34 -8.20 17.03 26.53
N ILE A 35 -7.46 17.49 25.53
CA ILE A 35 -6.18 16.92 25.10
C ILE A 35 -5.08 17.99 25.10
N ARG A 36 -3.82 17.61 24.83
CA ARG A 36 -2.65 18.53 24.83
C ARG A 36 -2.80 19.74 23.88
N LEU A 37 -3.64 19.61 22.84
CA LEU A 37 -3.88 20.61 21.80
C LEU A 37 -5.08 21.54 22.05
N GLY A 38 -6.06 21.12 22.86
CA GLY A 38 -7.30 21.89 23.09
C GLY A 38 -8.46 21.03 23.60
N LEU A 39 -9.69 21.55 23.49
CA LEU A 39 -10.91 20.81 23.81
C LEU A 39 -11.51 20.17 22.55
N LEU A 40 -12.03 18.94 22.69
CA LEU A 40 -12.72 18.18 21.64
C LEU A 40 -14.16 17.86 22.07
N LYS A 41 -15.06 17.83 21.09
CA LYS A 41 -16.40 17.25 21.23
C LYS A 41 -16.68 16.39 20.00
N GLY A 42 -17.04 15.12 20.23
CA GLY A 42 -17.26 14.13 19.19
C GLY A 42 -18.72 13.70 19.12
N VAL A 43 -18.96 12.62 18.38
CA VAL A 43 -20.28 11.99 18.22
C VAL A 43 -20.35 10.65 18.93
N LYS A 44 -21.49 10.35 19.55
CA LYS A 44 -21.84 8.99 19.94
C LYS A 44 -22.40 8.26 18.73
N LYS A 45 -21.95 7.03 18.50
CA LYS A 45 -22.44 6.17 17.42
C LYS A 45 -22.80 4.80 17.96
N ILE A 46 -23.67 4.07 17.26
CA ILE A 46 -23.70 2.60 17.37
C ILE A 46 -22.74 2.02 16.33
N ALA A 47 -22.04 0.95 16.69
CA ALA A 47 -21.55 -0.04 15.73
C ALA A 47 -21.67 -1.44 16.37
N PHE A 48 -22.04 -2.45 15.58
CA PHE A 48 -22.16 -3.84 16.05
C PHE A 48 -23.04 -3.99 17.31
N GLY A 49 -24.16 -3.24 17.36
CA GLY A 49 -25.08 -3.20 18.49
C GLY A 49 -24.54 -2.51 19.76
N LYS A 50 -23.33 -1.93 19.74
CA LYS A 50 -22.70 -1.32 20.92
C LYS A 50 -22.50 0.19 20.74
N PRO A 51 -22.74 1.01 21.79
CA PRO A 51 -22.46 2.43 21.75
C PRO A 51 -20.95 2.69 21.85
N LEU A 52 -20.45 3.60 21.01
CA LEU A 52 -19.06 4.07 21.00
C LEU A 52 -18.99 5.60 20.89
N SER A 53 -17.89 6.18 21.35
CA SER A 53 -17.58 7.60 21.16
C SER A 53 -16.55 7.76 20.04
N ALA A 54 -16.90 8.46 18.97
CA ALA A 54 -16.01 8.74 17.85
C ALA A 54 -15.61 10.22 17.84
N PHE A 55 -14.30 10.46 17.78
CA PHE A 55 -13.70 11.77 17.60
C PHE A 55 -12.93 11.73 16.27
N LEU A 56 -13.44 12.40 15.25
CA LEU A 56 -12.98 12.30 13.87
C LEU A 56 -12.41 13.65 13.40
N GLY A 57 -11.44 13.64 12.47
CA GLY A 57 -10.87 14.87 11.90
C GLY A 57 -10.01 15.70 12.87
N ILE A 58 -9.45 15.09 13.91
CA ILE A 58 -8.54 15.78 14.84
C ILE A 58 -7.21 16.11 14.12
N PRO A 59 -6.76 17.38 14.08
CA PRO A 59 -5.49 17.74 13.47
C PRO A 59 -4.32 17.31 14.35
N TYR A 60 -3.37 16.57 13.77
CA TYR A 60 -2.12 16.14 14.41
C TYR A 60 -0.88 16.89 13.89
N GLY A 61 -0.88 17.28 12.61
CA GLY A 61 0.08 18.18 12.00
C GLY A 61 -0.53 19.54 11.62
N GLN A 62 0.31 20.51 11.26
CA GLN A 62 -0.10 21.71 10.52
C GLN A 62 -0.39 21.35 9.05
N PRO A 63 -1.38 21.99 8.39
CA PRO A 63 -1.65 21.75 6.98
C PRO A 63 -0.40 22.02 6.11
N PRO A 64 0.04 21.08 5.26
CA PRO A 64 1.26 21.22 4.43
C PRO A 64 0.99 22.09 3.18
N LEU A 65 0.56 23.31 3.42
CA LEU A 65 0.18 24.30 2.41
C LEU A 65 1.29 25.35 2.23
N ASN A 66 1.33 25.98 1.05
CA ASN A 66 2.29 27.03 0.70
C ASN A 66 3.74 26.60 1.03
N ASP A 67 4.45 27.35 1.87
CA ASP A 67 5.84 27.06 2.26
C ASP A 67 6.03 25.81 3.14
N LEU A 68 4.95 25.16 3.58
CA LEU A 68 4.99 23.86 4.26
C LEU A 68 4.80 22.68 3.30
N ARG A 69 4.47 22.92 2.03
CA ARG A 69 4.39 21.87 1.01
C ARG A 69 5.78 21.28 0.78
N PHE A 70 5.84 19.95 0.67
CA PHE A 70 7.07 19.15 0.52
C PHE A 70 8.09 19.27 1.67
N LYS A 71 7.69 19.75 2.86
CA LYS A 71 8.51 19.72 4.08
C LYS A 71 8.01 18.63 5.05
N HIS A 72 8.86 18.22 5.99
CA HIS A 72 8.43 17.37 7.11
C HIS A 72 7.26 18.00 7.88
N SER A 73 6.32 17.17 8.32
CA SER A 73 5.11 17.59 9.02
C SER A 73 5.41 18.28 10.35
N LEU A 74 5.14 19.59 10.44
CA LEU A 74 5.21 20.32 11.71
C LEU A 74 4.03 19.91 12.62
N PRO A 75 4.22 19.77 13.94
CA PRO A 75 3.13 19.46 14.88
C PRO A 75 1.97 20.47 14.83
N ALA A 76 0.75 19.99 15.02
CA ALA A 76 -0.45 20.84 15.06
C ALA A 76 -0.36 21.91 16.16
N LYS A 77 -0.80 23.13 15.83
CA LYS A 77 -0.92 24.23 16.79
C LYS A 77 -2.11 24.00 17.73
N ARG A 78 -2.03 24.54 18.95
CA ARG A 78 -3.18 24.58 19.87
C ARG A 78 -4.32 25.42 19.30
N TRP A 79 -5.56 25.04 19.61
CA TRP A 79 -6.75 25.84 19.30
C TRP A 79 -7.41 26.38 20.57
N SER A 80 -8.13 27.49 20.43
CA SER A 80 -9.07 28.01 21.42
C SER A 80 -10.46 27.41 21.23
N GLY A 81 -11.30 27.46 22.27
CA GLY A 81 -12.66 26.91 22.22
C GLY A 81 -12.70 25.38 22.13
N ILE A 82 -13.78 24.86 21.53
CA ILE A 82 -14.05 23.42 21.37
C ILE A 82 -14.00 23.08 19.88
N LEU A 83 -13.18 22.10 19.50
CA LEU A 83 -13.16 21.55 18.16
C LEU A 83 -14.21 20.43 18.04
N GLU A 84 -15.09 20.56 17.06
CA GLU A 84 -16.20 19.65 16.80
C GLU A 84 -15.74 18.49 15.90
N ALA A 85 -15.07 17.52 16.52
CA ALA A 85 -14.48 16.33 15.91
C ALA A 85 -15.55 15.28 15.50
N ARG A 86 -16.49 15.67 14.64
CA ARG A 86 -17.70 14.90 14.30
C ARG A 86 -17.64 14.15 12.96
N SER A 87 -16.79 14.60 12.04
CA SER A 87 -16.63 14.08 10.67
C SER A 87 -15.17 13.76 10.36
N PHE A 88 -14.92 12.94 9.34
CA PHE A 88 -13.55 12.79 8.82
C PHE A 88 -13.02 14.14 8.28
N GLY A 89 -11.70 14.31 8.32
CA GLY A 89 -11.03 15.38 7.58
C GLY A 89 -10.94 15.05 6.09
N PRO A 90 -10.46 16.00 5.26
CA PRO A 90 -10.18 15.71 3.85
C PRO A 90 -9.06 14.65 3.74
N SER A 91 -9.22 13.73 2.78
CA SER A 91 -8.14 12.83 2.37
C SER A 91 -6.96 13.62 1.76
N CYS A 92 -5.76 13.06 1.82
CA CYS A 92 -4.64 13.56 1.05
C CYS A 92 -4.96 13.56 -0.45
N VAL A 93 -4.55 14.60 -1.16
CA VAL A 93 -4.69 14.71 -2.61
C VAL A 93 -3.84 13.62 -3.26
N GLN A 94 -4.42 12.88 -4.21
CA GLN A 94 -3.85 11.69 -4.83
C GLN A 94 -4.42 11.51 -6.24
N SER A 95 -3.72 10.72 -7.06
CA SER A 95 -4.14 10.45 -8.44
C SER A 95 -5.39 9.57 -8.54
N ILE A 96 -6.24 9.88 -9.52
CA ILE A 96 -7.32 8.99 -9.99
C ILE A 96 -6.90 8.48 -11.38
N ILE A 97 -6.67 7.17 -11.47
CA ILE A 97 -5.92 6.51 -12.57
C ILE A 97 -6.56 6.76 -13.95
N ARG A 98 -5.77 7.32 -14.89
CA ARG A 98 -5.97 7.40 -16.36
C ARG A 98 -4.87 8.30 -17.01
N ASP A 99 -3.98 7.70 -17.83
CA ASP A 99 -3.11 8.21 -18.94
C ASP A 99 -2.39 9.60 -18.87
N ARG A 100 -1.19 9.87 -19.47
CA ARG A 100 -0.01 9.07 -19.97
C ARG A 100 1.20 9.98 -20.38
N LYS A 101 2.46 9.67 -19.99
CA LYS A 101 3.81 10.28 -20.36
C LYS A 101 4.27 11.62 -19.72
N GLY A 102 5.32 11.84 -18.89
CA GLY A 102 6.42 11.01 -18.35
C GLY A 102 7.48 11.71 -17.45
N GLN A 103 8.40 10.95 -16.83
CA GLN A 103 9.63 11.25 -16.01
C GLN A 103 9.69 12.43 -14.98
N GLU A 104 10.58 12.27 -14.00
CA GLU A 104 10.49 12.87 -12.65
C GLU A 104 11.25 14.20 -12.40
N CYS A 105 10.88 14.87 -11.29
CA CYS A 105 11.39 16.11 -10.70
C CYS A 105 11.70 17.26 -11.67
N ARG A 106 12.72 17.14 -12.52
CA ARG A 106 12.98 18.08 -13.62
C ARG A 106 11.94 17.97 -14.74
N LYS A 107 11.52 16.76 -15.14
CA LYS A 107 10.43 16.62 -16.13
C LYS A 107 9.03 16.81 -15.49
N LEU A 108 8.85 16.50 -14.19
CA LEU A 108 7.71 17.01 -13.40
C LEU A 108 7.64 18.54 -13.48
N ALA A 109 8.75 19.24 -13.20
CA ALA A 109 8.84 20.70 -13.30
C ALA A 109 8.56 21.20 -14.72
N LYS A 110 9.13 20.57 -15.75
CA LYS A 110 8.88 20.88 -17.17
C LYS A 110 7.40 20.79 -17.53
N LEU A 111 6.74 19.68 -17.20
CA LEU A 111 5.32 19.43 -17.49
C LEU A 111 4.38 20.43 -16.81
N VAL A 112 4.74 20.94 -15.62
CA VAL A 112 3.92 21.94 -14.92
C VAL A 112 4.30 23.40 -15.20
N GLY A 113 5.31 23.64 -16.05
CA GLY A 113 5.75 24.98 -16.49
C GLY A 113 6.79 25.65 -15.59
N CYS A 114 7.53 24.88 -14.79
CA CYS A 114 8.59 25.34 -13.89
C CYS A 114 10.01 25.24 -14.48
N TYR A 115 10.18 24.69 -15.69
CA TYR A 115 11.48 24.57 -16.34
C TYR A 115 11.33 24.55 -17.87
N ASN A 116 12.15 25.34 -18.57
CA ASN A 116 12.33 25.27 -20.01
C ASN A 116 13.78 24.87 -20.27
N GLU A 117 13.97 23.96 -21.23
CA GLU A 117 15.25 23.34 -21.56
C GLU A 117 15.42 23.53 -23.07
N THR A 118 16.32 24.44 -23.46
CA THR A 118 16.85 24.46 -24.83
C THR A 118 17.69 23.21 -25.03
N GLU A 119 17.54 22.54 -26.16
CA GLU A 119 18.21 21.26 -26.43
C GLU A 119 19.74 21.42 -26.33
N ILE A 120 20.35 20.75 -25.35
CA ILE A 120 21.80 20.57 -25.32
C ILE A 120 22.13 19.54 -26.39
N ASN A 121 22.58 20.02 -27.55
CA ASN A 121 23.14 19.19 -28.60
C ASN A 121 24.33 18.41 -28.03
N PHE A 122 24.35 17.09 -28.20
CA PHE A 122 25.43 16.22 -27.71
C PHE A 122 26.62 16.11 -28.69
N GLU A 123 26.78 17.10 -29.57
CA GLU A 123 27.95 17.30 -30.43
C GLU A 123 28.52 18.72 -30.21
N TYR A 124 29.81 18.88 -30.48
CA TYR A 124 30.66 20.06 -30.19
C TYR A 124 31.03 20.30 -28.72
N LEU A 125 32.00 19.52 -28.26
CA LEU A 125 33.15 20.09 -27.57
C LEU A 125 34.29 20.33 -28.58
N ASP A 126 34.27 21.47 -29.28
CA ASP A 126 35.53 22.06 -29.76
C ASP A 126 35.46 23.59 -29.97
N ASN A 127 36.48 24.27 -29.43
CA ASN A 127 37.03 25.61 -29.73
C ASN A 127 36.16 26.88 -29.96
N SER A 128 36.37 27.83 -29.02
CA SER A 128 36.59 29.28 -29.18
C SER A 128 35.43 30.29 -29.34
N ALA A 129 35.30 31.12 -28.29
CA ALA A 129 35.31 32.59 -28.25
C ALA A 129 34.15 33.45 -28.82
N ASN A 130 33.75 34.42 -27.97
CA ASN A 130 33.13 35.72 -28.27
C ASN A 130 31.74 35.78 -28.95
N SER A 131 30.71 36.08 -28.13
CA SER A 131 29.87 37.28 -28.34
C SER A 131 29.15 37.67 -27.04
N THR A 132 28.51 38.85 -27.03
CA THR A 132 28.04 39.58 -25.84
C THR A 132 26.64 39.21 -25.35
N ASP A 133 26.36 39.54 -24.09
CA ASP A 133 25.10 39.28 -23.37
C ASP A 133 23.81 39.60 -24.14
N GLN A 134 22.84 38.67 -24.05
CA GLN A 134 21.44 39.02 -23.77
C GLN A 134 20.92 38.13 -22.64
N ASP A 135 20.19 38.76 -21.71
CA ASP A 135 19.88 38.23 -20.38
C ASP A 135 18.85 37.07 -20.42
N TYR A 136 19.34 35.87 -20.19
CA TYR A 136 18.55 34.66 -19.93
C TYR A 136 19.20 33.82 -18.82
N THR A 137 19.28 34.35 -17.60
CA THR A 137 19.73 33.56 -16.45
C THR A 137 18.81 32.36 -16.20
N SER A 138 19.38 31.16 -16.23
CA SER A 138 18.71 29.89 -15.95
C SER A 138 18.37 29.75 -14.45
N PHE A 139 17.21 29.14 -14.16
CA PHE A 139 16.91 28.65 -12.81
C PHE A 139 17.52 27.25 -12.64
N GLU A 140 18.78 27.22 -12.20
CA GLU A 140 19.63 26.02 -12.19
C GLU A 140 19.78 25.32 -10.82
N SER A 141 18.99 25.72 -9.80
CA SER A 141 19.03 25.11 -8.47
C SER A 141 17.77 24.31 -8.11
N ASP A 142 17.94 23.22 -7.35
CA ASP A 142 16.82 22.47 -6.75
C ASP A 142 15.93 23.34 -5.85
N ILE A 143 16.49 24.40 -5.26
CA ILE A 143 15.76 25.36 -4.43
C ILE A 143 14.71 26.09 -5.29
N ASP A 144 15.05 26.47 -6.52
CA ASP A 144 14.16 27.19 -7.43
C ASP A 144 13.10 26.29 -8.03
N VAL A 145 13.47 25.07 -8.44
CA VAL A 145 12.53 24.01 -8.82
C VAL A 145 11.49 23.80 -7.71
N MET A 146 11.93 23.63 -6.46
CA MET A 146 11.04 23.46 -5.32
C MET A 146 10.24 24.73 -4.99
N ASN A 147 10.79 25.92 -5.22
CA ASN A 147 10.09 27.20 -5.06
C ASN A 147 9.03 27.44 -6.15
N CYS A 148 9.16 26.84 -7.32
CA CYS A 148 8.12 26.83 -8.34
C CYS A 148 7.06 25.75 -8.04
N LEU A 149 7.45 24.50 -7.79
CA LEU A 149 6.54 23.38 -7.48
C LEU A 149 5.60 23.67 -6.29
N LYS A 150 6.03 24.48 -5.30
CA LYS A 150 5.17 24.94 -4.20
C LYS A 150 3.92 25.70 -4.70
N ARG A 151 4.08 26.53 -5.74
CA ARG A 151 3.08 27.46 -6.30
C ARG A 151 2.16 26.82 -7.34
N VAL A 152 2.56 25.69 -7.92
CA VAL A 152 1.81 24.94 -8.95
C VAL A 152 0.53 24.33 -8.36
N ASP A 153 -0.59 24.42 -9.07
CA ASP A 153 -1.84 23.76 -8.64
C ASP A 153 -1.66 22.24 -8.54
N THR A 154 -2.17 21.63 -7.46
CA THR A 154 -1.95 20.21 -7.18
C THR A 154 -2.50 19.28 -8.26
N LYS A 155 -3.52 19.70 -9.05
CA LYS A 155 -4.00 18.90 -10.19
C LYS A 155 -2.93 18.73 -11.27
N LYS A 156 -2.19 19.80 -11.62
CA LYS A 156 -1.09 19.71 -12.60
C LYS A 156 -0.01 18.73 -12.16
N ILE A 157 0.27 18.67 -10.85
CA ILE A 157 1.24 17.72 -10.28
C ILE A 157 0.69 16.29 -10.29
N ILE A 158 -0.61 16.07 -10.09
CA ILE A 158 -1.26 14.75 -10.28
C ILE A 158 -1.24 14.32 -11.76
N GLU A 159 -1.52 15.25 -12.67
CA GLU A 159 -1.54 15.02 -14.12
C GLU A 159 -0.14 14.57 -14.57
N ALA A 160 0.90 15.34 -14.20
CA ALA A 160 2.29 14.98 -14.41
C ALA A 160 2.73 13.69 -13.69
N GLU A 161 2.21 13.38 -12.50
CA GLU A 161 2.47 12.11 -11.78
C GLU A 161 1.97 10.88 -12.55
N LYS A 162 0.75 10.91 -13.10
CA LYS A 162 0.26 9.81 -13.96
C LYS A 162 1.10 9.66 -15.21
N GLU A 163 1.44 10.81 -15.77
CA GLU A 163 2.28 10.95 -16.93
C GLU A 163 3.60 10.20 -16.69
N ILE A 164 4.29 10.51 -15.58
CA ILE A 164 5.52 9.86 -15.07
C ILE A 164 5.45 8.34 -15.06
N VAL A 165 4.46 7.77 -14.36
CA VAL A 165 4.29 6.32 -14.20
C VAL A 165 4.31 5.59 -15.55
N LEU A 166 3.77 6.22 -16.59
CA LEU A 166 3.44 5.57 -17.85
C LEU A 166 4.48 5.73 -18.99
N ASP A 167 5.38 6.72 -18.96
CA ASP A 167 6.59 6.67 -19.83
C ASP A 167 7.65 5.73 -19.24
N GLU A 168 7.87 5.80 -17.92
CA GLU A 168 8.93 5.03 -17.26
C GLU A 168 8.51 3.58 -16.99
N ASN A 169 7.26 3.22 -17.34
CA ASN A 169 6.66 1.90 -17.15
C ASN A 169 6.85 1.37 -15.71
N ARG A 170 6.73 2.28 -14.73
CA ARG A 170 6.95 2.01 -13.30
C ARG A 170 5.66 1.59 -12.61
N PHE A 171 5.80 0.98 -11.44
CA PHE A 171 4.65 0.70 -10.57
C PHE A 171 4.14 1.96 -9.82
N MET A 172 5.04 2.86 -9.43
CA MET A 172 4.73 4.15 -8.80
C MET A 172 5.76 5.23 -9.18
N ALA A 173 5.35 6.50 -9.15
CA ALA A 173 6.20 7.66 -9.37
C ALA A 173 7.01 8.03 -8.11
N PHE A 174 6.30 8.30 -7.01
CA PHE A 174 6.88 8.65 -5.72
C PHE A 174 6.91 7.45 -4.78
N LEU A 175 8.11 6.96 -4.48
CA LEU A 175 8.39 5.94 -3.48
C LEU A 175 9.32 6.50 -2.39
N PRO A 176 9.34 5.91 -1.17
CA PRO A 176 10.38 6.19 -0.18
C PRO A 176 11.77 5.99 -0.79
N ARG A 177 12.67 6.95 -0.57
CA ARG A 177 14.07 6.88 -1.02
C ARG A 177 14.97 6.83 0.20
N ILE A 178 16.09 6.13 0.07
CA ILE A 178 17.20 6.20 1.03
C ILE A 178 17.90 7.53 0.78
N ILE A 179 18.06 8.35 1.82
CA ILE A 179 18.72 9.66 1.73
C ILE A 179 19.70 9.75 2.88
N GLU A 180 20.97 10.02 2.57
CA GLU A 180 22.00 10.18 3.58
C GLU A 180 21.63 11.34 4.52
N ASN A 181 21.62 11.06 5.82
CA ASN A 181 21.23 11.97 6.90
C ASN A 181 19.72 12.33 7.01
N ASP A 182 18.80 11.66 6.29
CA ASP A 182 17.37 11.77 6.60
C ASP A 182 16.91 10.74 7.66
N SER A 183 16.08 11.23 8.56
CA SER A 183 15.39 10.55 9.67
C SER A 183 14.49 9.36 9.31
N ILE A 184 14.05 9.23 8.05
CA ILE A 184 13.00 8.27 7.66
C ILE A 184 13.59 6.96 7.10
N ALA A 185 14.67 7.04 6.32
CA ALA A 185 15.27 5.89 5.64
C ALA A 185 16.80 6.08 5.51
N VAL A 186 17.51 5.94 6.63
CA VAL A 186 18.97 6.12 6.73
C VAL A 186 19.77 5.10 5.90
N LYS A 187 19.20 3.91 5.64
CA LYS A 187 19.87 2.78 4.96
C LYS A 187 18.91 1.98 4.10
N ASN A 188 19.45 1.30 3.08
CA ASN A 188 18.75 0.24 2.35
C ASN A 188 18.32 -0.88 3.32
N PRO A 189 17.04 -1.31 3.36
CA PRO A 189 16.59 -2.42 4.19
C PRO A 189 17.44 -3.68 4.02
N ASN A 190 17.71 -4.09 2.78
CA ASN A 190 18.47 -5.32 2.50
C ASN A 190 19.90 -5.25 3.04
N ASP A 191 20.55 -4.09 2.97
CA ASP A 191 21.92 -3.92 3.47
C ASP A 191 21.95 -3.66 4.99
N ALA A 192 20.87 -3.13 5.57
CA ALA A 192 20.73 -3.03 7.01
C ALA A 192 20.59 -4.41 7.68
N TYR A 193 19.84 -5.34 7.06
CA TYR A 193 19.79 -6.74 7.49
C TYR A 193 21.14 -7.45 7.35
N LYS A 194 21.78 -7.35 6.18
CA LYS A 194 23.11 -7.97 5.93
C LYS A 194 24.18 -7.48 6.89
N ASN A 195 24.24 -6.17 7.15
CA ASN A 195 25.27 -5.53 7.97
C ASN A 195 24.86 -5.39 9.46
N GLN A 196 23.91 -6.20 9.92
CA GLN A 196 23.44 -6.25 11.31
C GLN A 196 23.16 -4.87 11.95
N SER A 197 22.47 -3.99 11.23
CA SER A 197 22.24 -2.61 11.68
C SER A 197 20.76 -2.22 11.78
N ASN A 198 20.54 -1.12 12.52
CA ASN A 198 19.42 -0.97 13.45
C ASN A 198 18.07 -0.63 12.80
N ILE A 199 17.52 -1.52 11.96
CA ILE A 199 16.09 -1.49 11.64
C ILE A 199 15.33 -2.01 12.87
N GLY A 200 14.82 -1.08 13.66
CA GLY A 200 13.89 -1.32 14.77
C GLY A 200 14.45 -2.19 15.89
N GLU A 201 15.54 -1.79 16.55
CA GLU A 201 16.04 -2.46 17.77
C GLU A 201 14.96 -2.65 18.84
N GLU A 202 14.06 -1.66 18.97
CA GLU A 202 12.91 -1.66 19.87
C GLU A 202 11.80 -2.66 19.46
N ILE A 203 11.80 -3.14 18.21
CA ILE A 203 10.81 -4.07 17.69
C ILE A 203 11.23 -5.50 18.06
N LYS A 204 10.60 -6.06 19.10
CA LYS A 204 10.82 -7.44 19.56
C LYS A 204 9.78 -8.44 19.07
N GLU A 205 8.58 -8.01 18.64
CA GLU A 205 7.54 -8.89 18.10
C GLU A 205 6.90 -8.33 16.83
N VAL A 206 6.69 -9.20 15.83
CA VAL A 206 5.95 -8.88 14.59
C VAL A 206 4.89 -9.95 14.28
N LEU A 207 3.73 -9.49 13.81
CA LEU A 207 2.68 -10.33 13.20
C LEU A 207 2.63 -10.01 11.71
N LEU A 208 2.87 -11.03 10.90
CA LEU A 208 2.99 -10.97 9.45
C LEU A 208 1.92 -11.85 8.81
N GLY A 209 1.56 -11.53 7.57
CA GLY A 209 0.72 -12.40 6.76
C GLY A 209 0.57 -11.94 5.33
N VAL A 210 0.01 -12.82 4.52
CA VAL A 210 -0.31 -12.63 3.10
C VAL A 210 -1.68 -13.24 2.81
N VAL A 211 -2.38 -12.80 1.77
CA VAL A 211 -3.59 -13.47 1.25
C VAL A 211 -3.23 -14.50 0.18
N GLU A 212 -4.17 -15.37 -0.21
CA GLU A 212 -3.84 -16.45 -1.15
C GLU A 212 -3.52 -15.99 -2.58
N ASP A 213 -4.18 -14.95 -3.09
CA ASP A 213 -4.11 -14.50 -4.50
C ASP A 213 -3.63 -13.04 -4.68
N GLU A 214 -2.52 -12.65 -4.04
CA GLU A 214 -1.99 -11.27 -4.06
C GLU A 214 -1.96 -10.63 -5.46
N GLY A 215 -1.45 -11.35 -6.48
CA GLY A 215 -1.09 -10.77 -7.79
C GLY A 215 -2.24 -10.24 -8.64
N GLY A 216 -3.49 -10.65 -8.40
CA GLY A 216 -4.63 -10.29 -9.27
C GLY A 216 -4.89 -8.79 -9.33
N MET A 217 -4.81 -8.10 -8.18
CA MET A 217 -4.99 -6.65 -8.10
C MET A 217 -3.86 -5.88 -8.81
N PHE A 218 -2.62 -6.35 -8.72
CA PHE A 218 -1.48 -5.75 -9.41
C PHE A 218 -1.61 -5.91 -10.94
N LEU A 219 -2.02 -7.10 -11.40
CA LEU A 219 -2.25 -7.39 -12.82
C LEU A 219 -3.34 -6.48 -13.43
N ASN A 220 -4.45 -6.31 -12.70
CA ASN A 220 -5.52 -5.34 -13.05
C ASN A 220 -5.03 -3.88 -13.02
N SER A 221 -4.23 -3.49 -12.02
CA SER A 221 -3.74 -2.11 -11.90
C SER A 221 -2.77 -1.72 -13.00
N ILE A 222 -1.91 -2.64 -13.45
CA ILE A 222 -0.88 -2.39 -14.46
C ILE A 222 -1.45 -2.56 -15.89
N MET A 223 -2.38 -3.49 -16.12
CA MET A 223 -2.97 -3.76 -17.43
C MET A 223 -4.52 -3.76 -17.42
N PRO A 224 -5.18 -2.67 -16.99
CA PRO A 224 -6.64 -2.63 -16.80
C PRO A 224 -7.47 -2.81 -18.09
N LEU A 225 -6.86 -2.58 -19.27
CA LEU A 225 -7.49 -2.81 -20.57
C LEU A 225 -7.50 -4.28 -21.01
N VAL A 226 -6.68 -5.13 -20.38
CA VAL A 226 -6.58 -6.58 -20.65
C VAL A 226 -7.21 -7.39 -19.50
N PHE A 227 -7.01 -6.91 -18.27
CA PHE A 227 -7.43 -7.54 -17.03
C PHE A 227 -8.40 -6.61 -16.29
N GLY A 228 -9.62 -6.48 -16.82
CA GLY A 228 -10.70 -5.68 -16.23
C GLY A 228 -11.61 -6.52 -15.33
N ASP A 229 -12.93 -6.36 -15.47
CA ASP A 229 -13.92 -7.25 -14.84
C ASP A 229 -13.82 -8.70 -15.35
N THR A 230 -13.30 -8.87 -16.56
CA THR A 230 -13.05 -10.14 -17.24
C THR A 230 -11.57 -10.32 -17.59
N VAL A 231 -11.22 -11.54 -18.01
CA VAL A 231 -9.86 -11.96 -18.42
C VAL A 231 -9.87 -12.48 -19.86
N PRO A 232 -8.72 -12.51 -20.56
CA PRO A 232 -8.58 -13.15 -21.86
C PRO A 232 -8.94 -14.65 -21.77
N GLN A 233 -9.88 -15.11 -22.61
CA GLN A 233 -10.36 -16.50 -22.58
C GLN A 233 -9.33 -17.49 -23.16
N ASN A 234 -8.70 -17.13 -24.27
CA ASN A 234 -7.81 -18.02 -25.04
C ASN A 234 -6.33 -17.63 -24.86
N MET A 235 -5.91 -17.31 -23.64
CA MET A 235 -4.55 -16.88 -23.33
C MET A 235 -3.52 -17.97 -23.69
N THR A 236 -2.47 -17.64 -24.44
CA THR A 236 -1.38 -18.57 -24.74
C THR A 236 -0.28 -18.56 -23.66
N VAL A 237 0.64 -19.52 -23.73
CA VAL A 237 1.86 -19.54 -22.90
C VAL A 237 2.70 -18.26 -23.10
N ASP A 238 2.80 -17.76 -24.33
CA ASP A 238 3.63 -16.57 -24.61
C ASP A 238 2.91 -15.26 -24.25
N ASP A 239 1.57 -15.22 -24.31
CA ASP A 239 0.78 -14.15 -23.67
C ASP A 239 1.05 -14.11 -22.16
N ALA A 240 1.03 -15.27 -21.49
CA ALA A 240 1.28 -15.37 -20.05
C ALA A 240 2.69 -14.88 -19.67
N LYS A 241 3.72 -15.27 -20.42
CA LYS A 241 5.09 -14.74 -20.28
C LYS A 241 5.14 -13.23 -20.51
N MET A 242 4.49 -12.72 -21.56
CA MET A 242 4.42 -11.28 -21.85
C MET A 242 3.76 -10.51 -20.71
N TYR A 243 2.65 -11.00 -20.16
CA TYR A 243 1.94 -10.35 -19.05
C TYR A 243 2.78 -10.32 -17.76
N ILE A 244 3.50 -11.41 -17.45
CA ILE A 244 4.47 -11.43 -16.33
C ILE A 244 5.58 -10.40 -16.57
N LYS A 245 6.19 -10.38 -17.77
CA LYS A 245 7.25 -9.42 -18.09
C LYS A 245 6.76 -7.97 -18.01
N LYS A 246 5.53 -7.67 -18.47
CA LYS A 246 4.92 -6.34 -18.35
C LYS A 246 4.63 -5.93 -16.91
N ALA A 247 4.17 -6.85 -16.06
CA ALA A 247 3.89 -6.59 -14.64
C ALA A 247 5.16 -6.38 -13.77
N LEU A 248 6.33 -6.83 -14.25
CA LEU A 248 7.59 -6.82 -13.50
C LEU A 248 8.65 -5.88 -14.07
N THR A 249 8.28 -4.90 -14.90
CA THR A 249 9.23 -3.95 -15.52
C THR A 249 9.88 -2.93 -14.56
N TRP A 250 9.51 -2.97 -13.28
CA TRP A 250 10.22 -2.30 -12.19
C TRP A 250 11.38 -3.15 -11.62
N VAL A 251 11.45 -4.44 -11.95
CA VAL A 251 12.59 -5.32 -11.67
C VAL A 251 13.64 -5.08 -12.77
N PRO A 252 14.91 -4.75 -12.45
CA PRO A 252 15.95 -4.55 -13.46
C PRO A 252 16.19 -5.80 -14.31
N ASP A 253 16.46 -5.62 -15.60
CA ASP A 253 16.87 -6.70 -16.50
C ASP A 253 18.20 -7.34 -16.03
N PRO A 254 18.38 -8.67 -16.17
CA PRO A 254 17.48 -9.65 -16.81
C PRO A 254 16.42 -10.26 -15.86
N GLY A 255 16.12 -9.59 -14.74
CA GLY A 255 15.25 -10.09 -13.67
C GLY A 255 13.88 -10.63 -14.14
N PRO A 256 13.10 -9.92 -14.99
CA PRO A 256 11.80 -10.42 -15.47
C PRO A 256 11.88 -11.75 -16.22
N ASP A 257 12.90 -11.94 -17.07
CA ASP A 257 13.11 -13.20 -17.81
C ASP A 257 13.60 -14.33 -16.88
N LEU A 258 14.39 -13.98 -15.87
CA LEU A 258 14.82 -14.93 -14.83
C LEU A 258 13.65 -15.36 -13.93
N VAL A 259 12.74 -14.45 -13.58
CA VAL A 259 11.49 -14.78 -12.88
C VAL A 259 10.66 -15.78 -13.67
N ILE A 260 10.46 -15.53 -14.97
CA ILE A 260 9.74 -16.46 -15.86
C ILE A 260 10.44 -17.82 -15.86
N ARG A 261 11.75 -17.87 -16.12
CA ARG A 261 12.54 -19.11 -16.17
C ARG A 261 12.51 -19.92 -14.86
N LEU A 262 12.40 -19.28 -13.70
CA LEU A 262 12.38 -19.96 -12.40
C LEU A 262 10.98 -20.37 -11.96
N LEU A 263 9.98 -19.49 -12.12
CA LEU A 263 8.67 -19.63 -11.47
C LEU A 263 7.55 -20.06 -12.41
N PHE A 264 7.71 -19.86 -13.72
CA PHE A 264 6.74 -20.27 -14.73
C PHE A 264 7.04 -21.70 -15.23
N ASP A 265 6.00 -22.50 -15.42
CA ASP A 265 6.06 -23.85 -15.96
C ASP A 265 5.18 -23.89 -17.21
N GLU A 266 5.82 -23.99 -18.37
CA GLU A 266 5.22 -23.90 -19.69
C GLU A 266 4.35 -25.11 -20.05
N ASN A 267 4.39 -26.18 -19.23
CA ASN A 267 3.63 -27.41 -19.43
C ASN A 267 2.25 -27.38 -18.73
N GLN A 268 1.89 -26.28 -18.05
CA GLN A 268 0.59 -26.18 -17.39
C GLN A 268 -0.55 -26.05 -18.41
N PRO A 269 -1.67 -26.79 -18.22
CA PRO A 269 -2.90 -26.59 -18.96
C PRO A 269 -3.40 -25.14 -18.98
N GLN A 270 -4.04 -24.74 -20.08
CA GLN A 270 -4.42 -23.35 -20.38
C GLN A 270 -5.25 -22.70 -19.26
N GLU A 271 -6.17 -23.46 -18.66
CA GLU A 271 -7.05 -23.00 -17.59
C GLU A 271 -6.33 -22.64 -16.27
N LYS A 272 -5.05 -23.02 -16.13
CA LYS A 272 -4.21 -22.69 -14.97
C LYS A 272 -3.30 -21.47 -15.17
N LEU A 273 -3.08 -21.03 -16.41
CA LEU A 273 -2.14 -19.96 -16.73
C LEU A 273 -2.44 -18.67 -15.94
N LEU A 274 -3.72 -18.30 -15.81
CA LEU A 274 -4.12 -17.13 -15.01
C LEU A 274 -3.69 -17.24 -13.54
N LYS A 275 -3.94 -18.38 -12.88
CA LYS A 275 -3.55 -18.62 -11.47
C LYS A 275 -2.02 -18.66 -11.34
N GLN A 276 -1.31 -19.13 -12.36
CA GLN A 276 0.15 -19.12 -12.41
C GLN A 276 0.69 -17.68 -12.49
N ILE A 277 0.16 -16.83 -13.38
CA ILE A 277 0.50 -15.40 -13.48
C ILE A 277 0.24 -14.67 -12.15
N ILE A 278 -0.94 -14.88 -11.55
CA ILE A 278 -1.31 -14.32 -10.24
C ILE A 278 -0.32 -14.75 -9.14
N ASN A 279 0.05 -16.04 -9.12
CA ASN A 279 1.03 -16.56 -8.17
C ASN A 279 2.43 -15.96 -8.38
N VAL A 280 2.90 -15.83 -9.63
CA VAL A 280 4.24 -15.28 -9.95
C VAL A 280 4.32 -13.80 -9.56
N ILE A 281 3.36 -12.98 -10.01
CA ILE A 281 3.33 -11.54 -9.70
C ILE A 281 3.12 -11.33 -8.20
N GLY A 282 2.15 -12.03 -7.59
CA GLY A 282 1.89 -11.95 -6.16
C GLY A 282 3.04 -12.45 -5.28
N GLY A 283 3.85 -13.38 -5.82
CA GLY A 283 5.09 -13.87 -5.22
C GLY A 283 6.16 -12.79 -5.16
N VAL A 284 6.57 -12.28 -6.33
CA VAL A 284 7.65 -11.28 -6.47
C VAL A 284 7.28 -9.96 -5.81
N THR A 285 6.07 -9.44 -6.04
CA THR A 285 5.68 -8.08 -5.62
C THR A 285 5.34 -7.98 -4.13
N LEU A 286 4.92 -9.07 -3.45
CA LEU A 286 4.49 -8.99 -2.05
C LEU A 286 4.82 -10.23 -1.21
N SER A 287 4.42 -11.42 -1.64
CA SER A 287 4.43 -12.60 -0.76
C SER A 287 5.83 -12.99 -0.32
N CYS A 288 6.79 -13.03 -1.26
CA CYS A 288 8.14 -13.47 -0.97
C CYS A 288 8.97 -12.43 -0.20
N PRO A 289 8.89 -11.12 -0.48
CA PRO A 289 9.42 -10.09 0.42
C PRO A 289 8.96 -10.24 1.88
N VAL A 290 7.67 -10.48 2.12
CA VAL A 290 7.12 -10.67 3.49
C VAL A 290 7.58 -11.98 4.13
N VAL A 291 7.69 -13.06 3.35
CA VAL A 291 8.23 -14.36 3.77
C VAL A 291 9.69 -14.25 4.20
N LEU A 292 10.55 -13.68 3.35
CA LEU A 292 12.00 -13.54 3.62
C LEU A 292 12.26 -12.57 4.78
N PHE A 293 11.51 -11.48 4.89
CA PHE A 293 11.52 -10.60 6.06
C PHE A 293 11.20 -11.37 7.36
N GLY A 294 10.18 -12.23 7.34
CA GLY A 294 9.79 -13.04 8.49
C GLY A 294 10.84 -14.08 8.88
N GLU A 295 11.51 -14.67 7.90
CA GLU A 295 12.62 -15.61 8.08
C GLU A 295 13.82 -14.94 8.75
N GLN A 296 14.24 -13.79 8.22
CA GLN A 296 15.38 -13.00 8.69
C GLN A 296 15.13 -12.35 10.07
N PHE A 297 13.94 -11.80 10.30
CA PHE A 297 13.62 -11.10 11.55
C PHE A 297 13.74 -12.03 12.78
N GLY A 298 13.27 -13.27 12.67
CA GLY A 298 13.36 -14.28 13.74
C GLY A 298 14.76 -14.90 13.89
N ALA A 299 15.62 -14.81 12.88
CA ALA A 299 17.00 -15.29 12.94
C ALA A 299 17.98 -14.27 13.57
N PHE A 300 17.59 -12.99 13.63
CA PHE A 300 18.49 -11.88 13.94
C PHE A 300 18.91 -11.76 15.41
N GLU A 301 17.95 -11.90 16.32
CA GLU A 301 18.14 -11.79 17.78
C GLU A 301 17.31 -12.87 18.47
N PRO A 302 17.82 -13.56 19.52
CA PRO A 302 17.02 -14.54 20.28
C PRO A 302 15.74 -13.98 20.92
N GLU A 303 15.66 -12.65 21.11
CA GLU A 303 14.46 -11.99 21.63
C GLU A 303 13.43 -11.62 20.56
N ARG A 304 13.79 -11.62 19.26
CA ARG A 304 12.88 -11.26 18.16
C ARG A 304 11.96 -12.42 17.81
N LYS A 305 10.66 -12.14 17.67
CA LYS A 305 9.62 -13.15 17.45
C LYS A 305 8.75 -12.76 16.26
N ALA A 306 8.83 -13.53 15.18
CA ALA A 306 7.89 -13.44 14.07
C ALA A 306 6.74 -14.44 14.24
N TYR A 307 5.53 -14.03 13.88
CA TYR A 307 4.33 -14.85 13.79
C TYR A 307 3.71 -14.68 12.40
N PHE A 308 3.38 -15.77 11.69
CA PHE A 308 2.94 -15.70 10.29
C PHE A 308 1.56 -16.33 10.04
N TYR A 309 0.71 -15.68 9.23
CA TYR A 309 -0.53 -16.24 8.70
C TYR A 309 -0.63 -16.24 7.16
N ASN A 310 -1.40 -17.17 6.60
CA ASN A 310 -1.82 -17.14 5.19
C ASN A 310 -3.35 -17.04 5.17
N PHE A 311 -3.92 -15.97 4.65
CA PHE A 311 -5.36 -15.79 4.57
C PHE A 311 -5.91 -16.49 3.32
N ASP A 312 -6.52 -17.65 3.56
CA ASP A 312 -6.94 -18.64 2.56
C ASP A 312 -8.45 -18.90 2.66
N TYR A 313 -9.22 -17.90 3.09
CA TYR A 313 -10.68 -17.96 3.13
C TYR A 313 -11.28 -17.14 1.98
N LYS A 314 -11.93 -17.82 1.02
CA LYS A 314 -12.70 -17.15 -0.02
C LYS A 314 -13.95 -16.53 0.61
N PRO A 315 -14.13 -15.19 0.58
CA PRO A 315 -15.29 -14.55 1.19
C PRO A 315 -16.58 -14.97 0.49
N SER A 316 -17.66 -15.20 1.23
CA SER A 316 -18.92 -15.65 0.62
C SER A 316 -19.60 -14.57 -0.22
N ASN A 317 -19.45 -13.29 0.16
CA ASN A 317 -20.08 -12.15 -0.47
C ASN A 317 -19.07 -11.01 -0.71
N PHE A 318 -18.46 -11.03 -1.90
CA PHE A 318 -17.32 -10.19 -2.27
C PHE A 318 -17.52 -9.46 -3.60
N THR A 319 -18.59 -8.67 -3.70
CA THR A 319 -18.92 -7.86 -4.88
C THR A 319 -18.06 -6.59 -5.03
N THR A 320 -16.86 -6.56 -4.44
CA THR A 320 -15.97 -5.38 -4.45
C THR A 320 -14.86 -5.50 -5.50
N TRP A 321 -14.53 -6.72 -5.94
CA TRP A 321 -13.47 -7.00 -6.91
C TRP A 321 -13.92 -8.05 -7.93
N PRO A 322 -13.33 -8.11 -9.13
CA PRO A 322 -13.63 -9.15 -10.12
C PRO A 322 -13.44 -10.57 -9.56
N PRO A 323 -14.33 -11.54 -9.83
CA PRO A 323 -14.24 -12.89 -9.26
C PRO A 323 -12.94 -13.64 -9.56
N TRP A 324 -12.24 -13.24 -10.64
CA TRP A 324 -10.98 -13.83 -11.06
C TRP A 324 -9.78 -13.43 -10.18
N PHE A 325 -9.91 -12.39 -9.33
CA PHE A 325 -8.91 -12.04 -8.31
C PHE A 325 -8.72 -13.13 -7.25
N GLY A 326 -9.62 -14.12 -7.15
CA GLY A 326 -9.56 -15.16 -6.13
C GLY A 326 -9.71 -14.59 -4.71
N ILE A 327 -8.81 -14.98 -3.81
CA ILE A 327 -8.66 -14.39 -2.47
C ILE A 327 -7.67 -13.23 -2.56
N GLY A 328 -8.04 -12.22 -3.35
CA GLY A 328 -7.15 -11.15 -3.82
C GLY A 328 -6.68 -10.20 -2.73
N HIS A 329 -5.64 -9.41 -3.03
CA HIS A 329 -5.02 -8.43 -2.13
C HIS A 329 -6.07 -7.62 -1.33
N THR A 330 -5.78 -7.33 -0.05
CA THR A 330 -6.67 -6.71 0.96
C THR A 330 -7.87 -7.54 1.47
N SER A 331 -8.07 -8.79 1.03
CA SER A 331 -9.23 -9.60 1.45
C SER A 331 -9.37 -9.77 2.97
N ASP A 332 -8.26 -9.93 3.69
CA ASP A 332 -8.21 -10.10 5.14
C ASP A 332 -8.60 -8.83 5.92
N LEU A 333 -8.25 -7.64 5.41
CA LEU A 333 -8.59 -6.35 6.01
C LEU A 333 -10.12 -6.17 6.19
N PHE A 334 -10.93 -6.72 5.28
CA PHE A 334 -12.38 -6.69 5.40
C PHE A 334 -12.89 -7.50 6.61
N TYR A 335 -12.20 -8.57 6.99
CA TYR A 335 -12.49 -9.35 8.19
C TYR A 335 -11.95 -8.67 9.46
N LEU A 336 -10.72 -8.14 9.39
CA LEU A 336 -10.08 -7.38 10.47
C LEU A 336 -10.89 -6.14 10.89
N PHE A 337 -11.42 -5.38 9.94
CA PHE A 337 -12.31 -4.24 10.20
C PHE A 337 -13.80 -4.62 10.29
N GLY A 338 -14.11 -5.93 10.38
CA GLY A 338 -15.43 -6.43 10.74
C GLY A 338 -16.54 -6.13 9.74
N LYS A 339 -16.28 -6.12 8.43
CA LYS A 339 -17.30 -5.96 7.37
C LYS A 339 -18.46 -6.97 7.54
N PRO A 340 -18.23 -8.26 7.89
CA PRO A 340 -19.32 -9.22 8.10
C PRO A 340 -20.34 -8.82 9.19
N PHE A 341 -19.92 -8.14 10.26
CA PHE A 341 -20.84 -7.72 11.34
C PHE A 341 -21.63 -6.43 11.02
N ARG A 342 -21.40 -5.77 9.87
CA ARG A 342 -22.12 -4.53 9.51
C ARG A 342 -23.47 -4.81 8.86
N ASN A 343 -23.56 -5.93 8.14
CA ASN A 343 -24.75 -6.40 7.45
C ASN A 343 -24.70 -7.94 7.46
N ASP A 344 -25.11 -8.53 8.59
CA ASP A 344 -25.06 -9.96 8.88
C ASP A 344 -25.85 -10.79 7.86
N GLN A 345 -27.00 -10.30 7.41
CA GLN A 345 -27.83 -10.91 6.35
C GLN A 345 -27.09 -11.16 5.02
N LYS A 346 -25.95 -10.50 4.79
CA LYS A 346 -25.12 -10.68 3.58
C LYS A 346 -23.98 -11.68 3.74
N TYR A 347 -23.76 -12.24 4.93
CA TYR A 347 -22.59 -13.09 5.23
C TYR A 347 -22.98 -14.40 5.90
N THR A 348 -22.20 -15.45 5.69
CA THR A 348 -22.45 -16.75 6.32
C THR A 348 -21.95 -16.79 7.77
N GLU A 349 -22.36 -17.81 8.52
CA GLU A 349 -21.78 -18.05 9.84
C GLU A 349 -20.25 -18.19 9.80
N ASP A 350 -19.70 -18.74 8.71
CA ASP A 350 -18.26 -18.98 8.57
C ASP A 350 -17.49 -17.67 8.31
N ASP A 351 -18.08 -16.73 7.57
CA ASP A 351 -17.55 -15.36 7.48
C ASP A 351 -17.51 -14.70 8.86
N ILE A 352 -18.56 -14.91 9.66
CA ILE A 352 -18.68 -14.39 11.02
C ILE A 352 -17.69 -15.08 11.98
N LYS A 353 -17.39 -16.37 11.80
CA LYS A 353 -16.36 -17.11 12.55
C LYS A 353 -14.95 -16.60 12.17
N VAL A 354 -14.64 -16.50 10.89
CA VAL A 354 -13.36 -15.97 10.39
C VAL A 354 -13.15 -14.51 10.82
N ALA A 355 -14.19 -13.66 10.79
CA ALA A 355 -14.09 -12.29 11.29
C ALA A 355 -13.81 -12.22 12.79
N LYS A 356 -14.40 -13.11 13.60
CA LYS A 356 -14.09 -13.24 15.03
C LYS A 356 -12.63 -13.67 15.22
N ASP A 357 -12.13 -14.63 14.44
CA ASP A 357 -10.74 -15.07 14.52
C ASP A 357 -9.76 -13.95 14.16
N VAL A 358 -9.86 -13.33 12.98
CA VAL A 358 -8.94 -12.27 12.53
C VAL A 358 -8.90 -11.13 13.55
N ILE A 359 -10.05 -10.66 14.03
CA ILE A 359 -10.10 -9.62 15.07
C ILE A 359 -9.46 -10.11 16.38
N LYS A 360 -9.70 -11.34 16.81
CA LYS A 360 -9.15 -11.88 18.06
C LYS A 360 -7.63 -12.10 17.97
N ILE A 361 -7.11 -12.52 16.82
CA ILE A 361 -5.67 -12.66 16.52
C ILE A 361 -5.00 -11.29 16.71
N TRP A 362 -5.40 -10.30 15.90
CA TRP A 362 -4.81 -8.97 15.88
C TRP A 362 -4.99 -8.22 17.22
N THR A 363 -6.18 -8.26 17.82
CA THR A 363 -6.45 -7.58 19.10
C THR A 363 -5.92 -8.31 20.34
N THR A 364 -5.42 -9.54 20.21
CA THR A 364 -4.63 -10.18 21.28
C THR A 364 -3.15 -9.88 21.08
N PHE A 365 -2.62 -10.00 19.86
CA PHE A 365 -1.24 -9.61 19.54
C PHE A 365 -0.93 -8.18 19.99
N ALA A 366 -1.79 -7.21 19.64
CA ALA A 366 -1.66 -5.80 20.05
C ALA A 366 -1.77 -5.53 21.57
N LYS A 367 -2.07 -6.54 22.40
CA LYS A 367 -2.13 -6.45 23.87
C LYS A 367 -1.01 -7.21 24.58
N THR A 368 -0.38 -8.19 23.93
CA THR A 368 0.48 -9.19 24.59
C THR A 368 1.76 -9.55 23.82
N GLY A 369 1.95 -8.98 22.62
CA GLY A 369 2.98 -9.39 21.65
C GLY A 369 2.75 -10.79 21.06
N LYS A 370 1.63 -11.47 21.37
CA LYS A 370 1.44 -12.90 21.08
C LYS A 370 0.04 -13.16 20.50
N PRO A 371 -0.09 -13.66 19.25
CA PRO A 371 -1.38 -13.98 18.68
C PRO A 371 -1.97 -15.26 19.32
N VAL A 372 -3.28 -15.43 19.20
CA VAL A 372 -3.99 -16.65 19.56
C VAL A 372 -4.41 -17.41 18.32
N LEU A 373 -4.44 -18.74 18.38
CA LEU A 373 -4.88 -19.55 17.25
C LEU A 373 -6.38 -19.33 16.92
N PRO A 374 -6.79 -19.54 15.65
CA PRO A 374 -8.18 -19.61 15.24
C PRO A 374 -9.03 -20.56 16.10
N HIS A 375 -10.33 -20.32 16.21
CA HIS A 375 -11.24 -21.05 17.10
C HIS A 375 -11.24 -22.57 16.91
N ASN A 376 -10.99 -23.04 15.69
CA ASN A 376 -10.92 -24.45 15.30
C ASN A 376 -9.53 -25.10 15.50
N VAL A 377 -8.51 -24.35 15.95
CA VAL A 377 -7.17 -24.88 16.32
C VAL A 377 -6.90 -24.64 17.81
N ALA A 378 -7.82 -25.11 18.65
CA ALA A 378 -7.75 -24.98 20.09
C ALA A 378 -6.59 -25.77 20.74
N GLY A 379 -6.22 -25.41 21.97
CA GLY A 379 -5.31 -26.17 22.83
C GLY A 379 -3.81 -26.08 22.51
N LYS A 380 -3.40 -25.41 21.42
CA LYS A 380 -1.99 -25.21 21.06
C LYS A 380 -1.56 -23.74 21.17
N LYS A 381 -0.25 -23.49 21.18
CA LYS A 381 0.35 -22.16 21.05
C LYS A 381 0.57 -21.84 19.56
N TRP A 382 0.50 -20.57 19.18
CA TRP A 382 0.96 -20.13 17.86
C TRP A 382 2.50 -20.29 17.80
N PRO A 383 3.06 -21.02 16.80
CA PRO A 383 4.50 -21.27 16.71
C PRO A 383 5.26 -20.02 16.26
N LEU A 384 6.55 -19.92 16.59
CA LEU A 384 7.40 -18.90 15.97
C LEU A 384 7.61 -19.22 14.48
N TYR A 385 7.70 -18.17 13.68
CA TYR A 385 8.15 -18.22 12.30
C TYR A 385 9.64 -17.81 12.22
N GLY A 386 10.38 -18.43 11.30
CA GLY A 386 11.81 -18.20 11.09
C GLY A 386 12.37 -19.21 10.09
N GLU A 387 13.54 -18.94 9.50
CA GLU A 387 14.12 -19.73 8.40
C GLU A 387 14.22 -21.25 8.66
N THR A 388 14.65 -21.64 9.86
CA THR A 388 14.79 -23.07 10.23
C THR A 388 13.48 -23.75 10.61
N HIS A 389 12.45 -22.96 10.95
CA HIS A 389 11.15 -23.44 11.44
C HIS A 389 10.01 -22.57 10.85
N PRO A 390 9.83 -22.53 9.52
CA PRO A 390 8.83 -21.68 8.88
C PRO A 390 7.44 -22.28 9.12
N ASN A 391 6.81 -21.90 10.24
CA ASN A 391 5.52 -22.39 10.66
C ASN A 391 4.46 -21.28 10.60
N TYR A 392 3.42 -21.48 9.78
CA TYR A 392 2.36 -20.49 9.58
C TYR A 392 0.97 -21.05 9.85
N ILE A 393 0.02 -20.14 10.07
CA ILE A 393 -1.39 -20.48 10.33
C ILE A 393 -2.26 -20.09 9.12
N PRO A 394 -2.89 -21.05 8.43
CA PRO A 394 -3.87 -20.75 7.39
C PRO A 394 -5.18 -20.29 8.05
N ILE A 395 -5.63 -19.07 7.75
CA ILE A 395 -6.92 -18.54 8.20
C ILE A 395 -7.99 -19.02 7.22
N ASN A 396 -8.55 -20.19 7.52
CA ASN A 396 -9.64 -20.84 6.78
C ASN A 396 -10.37 -21.83 7.72
N PRO A 397 -11.71 -21.84 7.81
CA PRO A 397 -12.46 -22.63 8.77
C PRO A 397 -12.36 -24.16 8.55
N ILE A 398 -11.99 -24.60 7.34
CA ILE A 398 -11.85 -26.00 6.94
C ILE A 398 -10.38 -26.46 7.01
N LYS A 399 -9.43 -25.60 6.59
CA LYS A 399 -8.00 -25.94 6.45
C LYS A 399 -7.17 -25.69 7.71
N ALA A 400 -7.72 -25.05 8.75
CA ALA A 400 -6.96 -24.56 9.90
C ALA A 400 -6.20 -25.69 10.62
N SER A 401 -4.89 -25.65 10.46
CA SER A 401 -3.92 -26.57 11.03
C SER A 401 -2.57 -25.85 10.97
N ILE A 402 -1.71 -26.04 11.97
CA ILE A 402 -0.33 -25.51 11.87
C ILE A 402 0.30 -26.12 10.62
N LYS A 403 0.78 -25.28 9.70
CA LYS A 403 1.55 -25.69 8.53
C LYS A 403 3.02 -25.43 8.79
N SER A 404 3.87 -26.32 8.27
CA SER A 404 5.32 -26.22 8.30
C SER A 404 5.85 -26.18 6.86
N GLY A 405 6.92 -25.42 6.64
CA GLY A 405 7.36 -25.01 5.30
C GLY A 405 6.86 -23.58 4.99
N PRO A 406 7.59 -22.78 4.22
CA PRO A 406 7.19 -21.41 3.90
C PRO A 406 5.86 -21.41 3.11
N PRO A 407 4.99 -20.40 3.31
CA PRO A 407 3.79 -20.25 2.49
C PRO A 407 4.18 -20.01 1.02
N LYS A 408 3.22 -20.24 0.10
CA LYS A 408 3.44 -20.28 -1.35
C LYS A 408 4.33 -21.44 -1.85
N ASN A 409 4.42 -22.54 -1.10
CA ASN A 409 4.92 -23.85 -1.58
C ASN A 409 6.30 -23.79 -2.27
N GLY A 410 7.26 -23.07 -1.68
CA GLY A 410 8.63 -22.95 -2.20
C GLY A 410 8.83 -22.05 -3.41
N LEU A 411 7.81 -21.28 -3.81
CA LEU A 411 7.94 -20.19 -4.79
C LEU A 411 9.04 -19.20 -4.38
N CYS A 412 9.12 -18.89 -3.08
CA CYS A 412 10.09 -17.95 -2.51
C CYS A 412 11.48 -18.58 -2.35
N ASP A 413 11.58 -19.90 -2.16
CA ASP A 413 12.86 -20.60 -2.11
C ASP A 413 13.60 -20.50 -3.46
N LYS A 414 12.85 -20.59 -4.57
CA LYS A 414 13.39 -20.36 -5.92
C LYS A 414 13.90 -18.93 -6.12
N LEU A 415 13.21 -17.92 -5.58
CA LEU A 415 13.65 -16.53 -5.66
C LEU A 415 14.86 -16.23 -4.76
N ARG A 416 14.99 -16.90 -3.60
CA ARG A 416 16.13 -16.74 -2.66
C ARG A 416 17.50 -17.03 -3.30
N VAL A 417 17.54 -17.81 -4.38
CA VAL A 417 18.77 -18.15 -5.14
C VAL A 417 19.08 -17.13 -6.25
N SER A 418 18.23 -16.10 -6.43
CA SER A 418 18.35 -15.10 -7.50
C SER A 418 18.52 -13.69 -6.95
N THR A 419 19.23 -12.83 -7.67
CA THR A 419 19.41 -11.40 -7.32
C THR A 419 18.19 -10.54 -7.66
N ILE A 420 16.98 -11.11 -7.55
CA ILE A 420 15.70 -10.46 -7.86
C ILE A 420 15.06 -9.85 -6.59
N LEU A 421 15.41 -10.36 -5.40
CA LEU A 421 14.97 -9.89 -4.08
C LEU A 421 16.16 -9.49 -3.21
#